data_AF-A0A0I9SQD0-F1
#
_entry.id   AF-A0A0I9SQD0-F1
#
_cell.length_a   1.000
_cell.length_b   1.000
_cell.length_c   1.000
_cell.angle_alpha   90.00
_cell.angle_beta   90.00
_cell.angle_gamma   90.00
#
_symmetry.space_group_name_H-M   'P 1'
#
loop_
_entity.id
_entity.type
_entity.pdbx_description
1 polymer ?
#
loop_
_entity_poly.entity_id
_entity_poly.type
_entity_poly.pdbx_seq_one_letter_code
_entity_poly.pdbx_strand_id
1 'polypeptide(L)'
;MRHRRLVAEMRLPGVVAAEFQSWVGSCSVRYRLGDVEYVDVISSVDEALLAAGMLSAPLASADSVRVEPAASGQADFRTALEWGRTRFGEVDLAKLLAWWSL
;
A
#
# COMPACT_ATOMS: atom_id res chain seq x y z
N MET A 1 -3.53 -21.13 -2.46
CA MET A 1 -2.25 -20.46 -2.77
C MET A 1 -2.28 -19.75 -4.13
N ARG A 2 -3.24 -18.84 -4.37
CA ARG A 2 -3.38 -18.14 -5.67
C ARG A 2 -3.10 -16.64 -5.60
N HIS A 3 -2.88 -16.08 -4.40
CA HIS A 3 -2.68 -14.64 -4.19
C HIS A 3 -1.20 -14.22 -4.20
N ARG A 4 -0.27 -15.15 -3.92
CA ARG A 4 1.18 -14.88 -3.89
C ARG A 4 1.80 -14.51 -5.24
N ARG A 5 1.10 -14.72 -6.35
CA ARG A 5 1.64 -14.51 -7.70
C ARG A 5 1.09 -13.26 -8.40
N LEU A 6 0.07 -12.62 -7.86
CA LEU A 6 -0.48 -11.40 -8.46
C LEU A 6 0.42 -10.18 -8.22
N VAL A 7 1.18 -10.15 -7.12
CA VAL A 7 1.82 -8.91 -6.68
C VAL A 7 3.29 -8.78 -7.14
N ALA A 8 4.01 -9.89 -7.33
CA ALA A 8 5.41 -9.86 -7.77
C ALA A 8 5.60 -9.41 -9.25
N GLU A 9 4.56 -9.50 -10.07
CA GLU A 9 4.61 -9.16 -11.50
C GLU A 9 3.76 -7.92 -11.87
N MET A 10 2.92 -7.42 -10.96
CA MET A 10 2.12 -6.21 -11.18
C MET A 10 2.96 -4.96 -10.91
N ARG A 11 3.60 -4.42 -11.96
CA ARG A 11 4.07 -3.03 -11.96
C ARG A 11 2.85 -2.11 -11.85
N LEU A 12 2.50 -1.71 -10.63
CA LEU A 12 1.46 -0.71 -10.38
C LEU A 12 1.95 0.65 -10.93
N PRO A 13 1.21 1.28 -11.87
CA PRO A 13 1.59 2.58 -12.40
C PRO A 13 1.73 3.62 -11.27
N GLY A 14 2.86 4.32 -11.22
CA GLY A 14 3.12 5.34 -10.20
C GLY A 14 3.65 4.84 -8.86
N VAL A 15 3.79 3.51 -8.67
CA VAL A 15 4.39 2.91 -7.47
C VAL A 15 5.84 2.54 -7.73
N VAL A 16 6.74 2.98 -6.86
CA VAL A 16 8.12 2.47 -6.80
C VAL A 16 8.24 1.47 -5.66
N ALA A 17 8.32 0.18 -6.01
CA ALA A 17 8.57 -0.89 -5.06
C ALA A 17 10.07 -1.23 -5.02
N ALA A 18 10.65 -1.34 -3.83
CA ALA A 18 11.99 -1.91 -3.67
C ALA A 18 12.00 -3.39 -4.13
N GLU A 19 13.17 -3.92 -4.48
CA GLU A 19 13.30 -5.34 -4.80
C GLU A 19 13.12 -6.19 -3.53
N PHE A 20 11.90 -6.68 -3.30
CA PHE A 20 11.55 -7.51 -2.14
C PHE A 20 12.03 -8.96 -2.25
N GLN A 21 13.04 -9.27 -3.08
CA GLN A 21 13.51 -10.64 -3.23
C GLN A 21 13.93 -11.19 -1.86
N SER A 22 13.17 -12.16 -1.33
CA SER A 22 13.31 -12.79 0.00
C SER A 22 12.94 -11.97 1.25
N TRP A 23 12.38 -10.76 1.11
CA TRP A 23 11.92 -10.01 2.29
C TRP A 23 10.68 -10.63 2.93
N VAL A 24 10.73 -10.84 4.25
CA VAL A 24 9.61 -11.29 5.07
C VAL A 24 9.54 -10.40 6.29
N GLY A 25 8.50 -9.56 6.36
CA GLY A 25 8.31 -8.63 7.47
C GLY A 25 7.46 -7.44 7.06
N SER A 26 7.38 -6.47 7.95
CA SER A 26 6.67 -5.22 7.70
C SER A 26 7.35 -4.40 6.59
N CYS A 27 6.56 -3.56 5.94
CA CYS A 27 7.00 -2.65 4.89
C CYS A 27 6.50 -1.24 5.21
N SER A 28 7.32 -0.25 4.87
CA SER A 28 6.94 1.16 4.91
C SER A 28 6.32 1.55 3.57
N VAL A 29 5.14 2.15 3.63
CA VAL A 29 4.48 2.79 2.49
C VAL A 29 4.64 4.29 2.66
N ARG A 30 5.49 4.89 1.82
CA ARG A 30 5.72 6.34 1.77
C ARG A 30 4.92 6.94 0.62
N TYR A 31 4.25 8.05 0.86
CA TYR A 31 3.45 8.73 -0.16
C TYR A 31 3.26 10.19 0.23
N ARG A 32 2.87 11.01 -0.74
CA ARG A 32 2.59 12.43 -0.52
C ARG A 32 1.13 12.74 -0.87
N LEU A 33 0.47 13.50 0.00
CA LEU A 33 -0.85 14.09 -0.25
C LEU A 33 -0.71 15.62 -0.22
N GLY A 34 -0.91 16.27 -1.37
CA GLY A 34 -0.60 17.69 -1.51
C GLY A 34 0.88 17.97 -1.23
N ASP A 35 1.17 18.78 -0.21
CA ASP A 35 2.54 19.14 0.20
C ASP A 35 3.04 18.35 1.42
N VAL A 36 2.28 17.36 1.90
CA VAL A 36 2.61 16.61 3.12
C VAL A 36 3.04 15.19 2.77
N GLU A 37 4.21 14.79 3.24
CA GLU A 37 4.71 13.42 3.17
C GLU A 37 4.22 12.58 4.36
N TYR A 38 3.81 11.35 4.06
CA TYR A 38 3.35 10.35 5.02
C TYR A 38 4.15 9.06 4.87
N VAL A 39 4.34 8.37 5.99
CA VAL A 39 4.94 7.04 6.04
C VAL A 39 4.12 6.20 7.02
N ASP A 40 3.56 5.10 6.53
CA ASP A 40 2.82 4.13 7.34
C ASP A 40 3.52 2.77 7.26
N VAL A 41 3.59 2.03 8.38
CA VAL A 41 4.18 0.68 8.42
C VAL A 41 3.09 -0.39 8.41
N ILE A 42 3.11 -1.26 7.38
CA ILE A 42 2.13 -2.33 7.17
C ILE A 42 2.80 -3.69 7.35
N SER A 43 2.11 -4.65 7.98
CA SER A 43 2.73 -5.90 8.48
C SER A 43 3.27 -6.89 7.45
N SER A 44 2.97 -6.73 6.16
CA SER A 44 3.48 -7.60 5.10
C SER A 44 3.61 -6.89 3.75
N VAL A 45 4.42 -7.48 2.86
CA VAL A 45 4.66 -7.00 1.49
C VAL A 45 3.37 -6.95 0.67
N ASP A 46 2.57 -8.03 0.68
CA ASP A 46 1.35 -8.11 -0.11
C ASP A 46 0.33 -7.03 0.32
N GLU A 47 0.18 -6.82 1.63
CA GLU A 47 -0.69 -5.77 2.18
C GLU A 47 -0.15 -4.36 1.88
N ALA A 48 1.16 -4.15 1.96
CA ALA A 48 1.78 -2.87 1.65
C ALA A 48 1.62 -2.51 0.17
N LEU A 49 1.70 -3.50 -0.73
CA LEU A 49 1.48 -3.31 -2.15
C LEU A 49 -0.01 -3.08 -2.48
N LEU A 50 -0.93 -3.72 -1.74
CA LEU A 50 -2.35 -3.41 -1.84
C LEU A 50 -2.65 -1.96 -1.41
N ALA A 51 -2.06 -1.49 -0.31
CA ALA A 51 -2.16 -0.10 0.12
C ALA A 51 -1.58 0.87 -0.91
N ALA A 52 -0.42 0.56 -1.49
CA ALA A 52 0.17 1.36 -2.57
C ALA A 52 -0.71 1.40 -3.83
N GLY A 53 -1.39 0.29 -4.16
CA GLY A 53 -2.39 0.24 -5.23
C GLY A 53 -3.57 1.17 -4.95
N MET A 54 -4.10 1.15 -3.73
CA MET A 54 -5.16 2.08 -3.31
C MET A 54 -4.72 3.55 -3.43
N LEU A 55 -3.48 3.87 -3.01
CA LEU A 55 -2.91 5.22 -3.13
C LEU A 55 -2.72 5.67 -4.59
N SER A 56 -2.43 4.72 -5.48
CA SER A 56 -2.21 5.02 -6.90
C SER A 56 -3.50 5.20 -7.69
N ALA A 57 -4.67 4.93 -7.07
CA ALA A 57 -5.94 5.25 -7.68
C ALA A 57 -6.12 6.78 -7.78
N PRO A 58 -6.67 7.32 -8.88
CA PRO A 58 -6.89 8.76 -9.04
C PRO A 58 -7.71 9.38 -7.89
N LEU A 59 -8.60 8.59 -7.30
CA LEU A 59 -9.45 8.96 -6.17
C LEU A 59 -8.66 9.26 -4.88
N ALA A 60 -7.51 8.61 -4.68
CA ALA A 60 -6.70 8.79 -3.47
C ALA A 60 -5.85 10.07 -3.49
N SER A 61 -5.69 10.70 -4.66
CA SER A 61 -4.92 11.94 -4.86
C SER A 61 -3.49 11.89 -4.30
N ALA A 62 -2.92 10.68 -4.17
CA ALA A 62 -1.57 10.50 -3.69
C ALA A 62 -0.59 10.50 -4.85
N ASP A 63 0.60 11.04 -4.59
CA ASP A 63 1.72 10.95 -5.51
C ASP A 63 2.97 10.40 -4.80
N SER A 64 4.00 10.13 -5.60
CA SER A 64 5.31 9.69 -5.11
C SER A 64 5.23 8.44 -4.21
N VAL A 65 4.31 7.52 -4.53
CA VAL A 65 4.07 6.31 -3.73
C VAL A 65 5.26 5.36 -3.82
N ARG A 66 5.82 4.98 -2.67
CA ARG A 66 6.96 4.06 -2.55
C ARG A 66 6.69 2.99 -1.50
N VAL A 67 7.14 1.77 -1.78
CA VAL A 67 7.10 0.66 -0.83
C VAL A 67 8.51 0.18 -0.59
N GLU A 68 8.94 0.20 0.66
CA GLU A 68 10.31 -0.14 1.10
C GLU A 68 10.26 -1.10 2.29
N PRO A 69 11.28 -1.95 2.51
CA PRO A 69 11.40 -2.72 3.76
C PRO A 69 11.39 -1.79 4.98
N ALA A 70 10.62 -2.14 6.02
CA ALA A 70 10.61 -1.33 7.23
C ALA A 70 11.96 -1.50 7.97
N ALA A 71 12.64 -0.38 8.25
CA ALA A 71 13.99 -0.39 8.84
C ALA A 71 14.02 -1.01 10.25
N SER A 72 13.00 -0.73 11.06
CA SER A 72 12.70 -1.40 12.34
C SER A 72 11.46 -0.72 12.92
N GLY A 73 10.45 -1.50 13.30
CA GLY A 73 9.24 -0.97 13.91
C GLY A 73 8.13 -2.01 13.94
N GLN A 74 7.33 -1.98 14.99
CA GLN A 74 6.05 -2.68 15.00
C GLN A 74 5.18 -2.06 13.90
N ALA A 75 4.44 -2.89 13.15
CA ALA A 75 3.56 -2.36 12.14
C ALA A 75 2.49 -1.48 12.77
N ASP A 76 2.30 -0.28 12.21
CA ASP A 76 1.21 0.63 12.57
C ASP A 76 -0.14 0.00 12.22
N PHE A 77 -0.16 -0.78 11.14
CA PHE A 77 -1.34 -1.48 10.64
C PHE A 77 -1.04 -2.96 10.35
N ARG A 78 -1.96 -3.84 10.74
CA ARG A 78 -1.81 -5.26 10.43
C ARG A 78 -2.23 -5.56 9.00
N THR A 79 -3.25 -4.90 8.49
CA THR A 79 -3.76 -5.10 7.12
C THR A 79 -3.95 -3.79 6.37
N ALA A 80 -3.94 -3.86 5.04
CA ALA A 80 -4.24 -2.75 4.14
C ALA A 80 -5.68 -2.27 4.29
N LEU A 81 -6.62 -3.15 4.67
CA LEU A 81 -8.01 -2.77 4.93
C LEU A 81 -8.14 -1.96 6.23
N GLU A 82 -7.45 -2.34 7.30
CA GLU A 82 -7.38 -1.53 8.52
C GLU A 82 -6.79 -0.15 8.21
N TRP A 83 -5.63 -0.13 7.53
CA TRP A 83 -4.99 1.11 7.07
C TRP A 83 -5.94 1.96 6.23
N GLY A 84 -6.59 1.36 5.23
CA GLY A 84 -7.49 2.03 4.30
C GLY A 84 -8.73 2.60 5.01
N ARG A 85 -9.30 1.88 5.98
CA ARG A 85 -10.42 2.37 6.79
C ARG A 85 -10.01 3.58 7.61
N THR A 86 -8.84 3.53 8.25
CA THR A 86 -8.32 4.67 9.03
C THR A 86 -8.06 5.88 8.14
N ARG A 87 -7.63 5.68 6.89
CA ARG A 87 -7.22 6.77 6.00
C ARG A 87 -8.36 7.39 5.19
N PHE A 88 -9.24 6.57 4.65
CA PHE A 88 -10.30 6.99 3.72
C PHE A 88 -11.71 6.90 4.32
N GLY A 89 -11.86 6.18 5.45
CA GLY A 89 -13.18 5.79 5.94
C GLY A 89 -13.83 4.70 5.08
N GLU A 90 -14.89 4.08 5.61
CA GLU A 90 -15.54 2.92 4.98
C GLU A 90 -16.09 3.21 3.57
N VAL A 91 -16.71 4.37 3.37
CA VAL A 91 -17.41 4.70 2.12
C VAL A 91 -16.43 4.90 0.97
N ASP A 92 -15.37 5.68 1.18
CA ASP A 92 -14.40 5.96 0.12
C ASP A 92 -13.44 4.78 -0.09
N LEU A 93 -13.15 4.00 0.96
CA LEU A 93 -12.47 2.72 0.81
C LEU A 93 -13.25 1.76 -0.10
N ALA A 94 -14.57 1.63 0.08
CA ALA A 94 -15.38 0.76 -0.78
C ALA A 94 -15.33 1.19 -2.26
N LYS A 95 -15.36 2.51 -2.53
CA LYS A 95 -15.21 3.04 -3.90
C LYS A 95 -13.83 2.73 -4.48
N LEU A 96 -12.78 2.87 -3.68
CA LEU A 96 -11.39 2.58 -4.08
C LEU A 96 -11.20 1.09 -4.39
N LEU A 97 -11.74 0.20 -3.55
CA LEU A 97 -11.67 -1.24 -3.80
C LEU A 97 -12.44 -1.63 -5.07
N ALA A 98 -13.64 -1.05 -5.26
CA ALA A 98 -14.44 -1.27 -6.47
C ALA A 98 -13.73 -0.78 -7.75
N TRP A 99 -12.95 0.31 -7.68
CA TRP A 99 -12.14 0.80 -8.79
C TRP A 99 -11.12 -0.24 -9.27
N TRP A 100 -10.51 -0.96 -8.33
CA TRP A 100 -9.56 -2.04 -8.62
C TRP A 100 -10.24 -3.39 -8.94
N SER A 101 -11.58 -3.43 -9.01
CA SER A 101 -12.38 -4.65 -9.20
C SER A 101 -12.08 -5.75 -8.16
N LEU A 102 -11.77 -5.35 -6.92
CA LEU A 102 -11.58 -6.24 -5.77
C LEU A 102 -12.88 -6.49 -5.01
#